data_AF-A0A3M2W3I2-F1
#
_entry.id   AF-A0A3M2W3I2-F1
#
_cell.length_a   1.000
_cell.length_b   1.000
_cell.length_c   1.000
_cell.angle_alpha   90.00
_cell.angle_beta   90.00
_cell.angle_gamma   90.00
#
_symmetry.space_group_name_H-M   'P 1'
#
loop_
_entity.id
_entity.type
_entity.pdbx_description
1 polymer ?
#
loop_
_entity_poly.entity_id
_entity_poly.type
_entity_poly.pdbx_seq_one_letter_code
_entity_poly.pdbx_strand_id
1 'polypeptide(L)'
;MVAGLLLSASMLVSAAEMPQTASPEGAEVYIISPNDGETVTSPFKVQFGLKGMGVAPAGVDVPETGHHHLLIDVKDQPAANMPLPVSDNIRHFGK
;
A
#
# COMPACT_ATOMS: atom_id res chain seq x y z
N MET A 1 0.25 42.68 39.02
CA MET A 1 -0.81 42.10 38.17
C MET A 1 -0.26 40.81 37.57
N VAL A 2 -1.08 39.77 37.64
CA VAL A 2 -0.70 38.35 37.49
C VAL A 2 -0.31 38.01 36.05
N ALA A 3 0.65 37.08 35.96
CA ALA A 3 1.19 36.44 34.78
C ALA A 3 0.15 35.73 33.91
N GLY A 4 0.53 35.47 32.65
CA GLY A 4 -0.25 34.61 31.75
C GLY A 4 0.55 34.22 30.51
N LEU A 5 1.67 33.50 30.69
CA LEU A 5 2.35 32.84 29.59
C LEU A 5 1.57 31.56 29.25
N LEU A 6 0.73 31.63 28.22
CA LEU A 6 0.04 30.47 27.67
C LEU A 6 1.06 29.60 26.90
N LEU A 7 1.49 28.52 27.54
CA LEU A 7 2.27 27.46 26.92
C LEU A 7 1.32 26.64 26.04
N SER A 8 1.31 26.90 24.73
CA SER A 8 0.63 26.02 23.76
C SER A 8 1.43 24.73 23.61
N ALA A 9 0.99 23.66 24.28
CA ALA A 9 1.52 22.33 24.07
C ALA A 9 0.99 21.78 22.73
N SER A 10 1.85 21.76 21.70
CA SER A 10 1.56 21.07 20.45
C SER A 10 1.48 19.57 20.71
N MET A 11 0.28 18.99 20.65
CA MET A 11 0.12 17.54 20.68
C MET A 11 0.60 16.98 19.34
N LEU A 12 1.71 16.26 19.36
CA LEU A 12 2.11 15.39 18.27
C LEU A 12 1.15 14.20 18.28
N VAL A 13 0.18 14.20 17.36
CA VAL A 13 -0.58 13.00 17.03
C VAL A 13 0.41 12.00 16.41
N SER A 14 0.70 10.93 17.14
CA SER A 14 1.36 9.76 16.58
C SER A 14 0.35 9.06 15.68
N ALA A 15 0.66 8.90 14.39
CA ALA A 15 -0.10 8.01 13.53
C ALA A 15 0.01 6.60 14.10
N ALA A 16 -1.12 6.00 14.45
CA ALA A 16 -1.16 4.63 14.92
C ALA A 16 -0.86 3.70 13.73
N GLU A 17 0.15 2.85 13.87
CA GLU A 17 0.47 1.81 12.88
C GLU A 17 -0.69 0.82 12.79
N MET A 18 -1.08 0.44 11.57
CA MET A 18 -2.13 -0.58 11.41
C MET A 18 -1.53 -1.98 11.63
N PRO A 19 -2.20 -2.86 12.41
CA PRO A 19 -1.76 -4.24 12.56
C PRO A 19 -1.68 -4.94 11.20
N GLN A 20 -0.53 -5.56 10.91
CA GLN A 20 -0.36 -6.41 9.74
C GLN A 20 -0.45 -7.88 10.14
N THR A 21 -1.11 -8.68 9.31
CA THR A 21 -1.10 -10.14 9.41
C THR A 21 -0.02 -10.70 8.50
N ALA A 22 0.68 -11.74 8.96
CA ALA A 22 1.64 -12.44 8.11
C ALA A 22 0.92 -13.07 6.90
N SER A 23 1.57 -13.03 5.74
CA SER A 23 1.13 -13.77 4.57
C SER A 23 1.37 -15.27 4.76
N PRO A 24 0.57 -16.15 4.12
CA PRO A 24 0.83 -17.59 4.11
C PRO A 24 2.23 -17.92 3.58
N GLU A 25 2.76 -19.07 4.00
CA GLU A 25 4.05 -19.54 3.49
C GLU A 25 4.00 -19.74 1.96
N GLY A 26 5.02 -19.22 1.27
CA GLY A 26 5.09 -19.29 -0.20
C GLY A 26 4.14 -18.33 -0.93
N ALA A 27 3.50 -17.40 -0.22
CA ALA A 27 2.76 -16.32 -0.85
C ALA A 27 3.69 -15.36 -1.60
N GLU A 28 3.33 -15.01 -2.83
CA GLU A 28 4.17 -14.21 -3.72
C GLU A 28 3.32 -13.34 -4.64
N VAL A 29 3.71 -12.07 -4.79
CA VAL A 29 3.22 -11.17 -5.85
C VAL A 29 4.26 -11.07 -6.95
N TYR A 30 3.82 -11.05 -8.20
CA TYR A 30 4.73 -11.03 -9.35
C TYR A 30 4.15 -10.26 -10.53
N ILE A 31 5.03 -9.76 -11.40
CA ILE A 31 4.69 -9.13 -12.67
C ILE A 31 5.06 -10.09 -13.80
N ILE A 32 4.08 -10.41 -14.66
CA ILE A 32 4.23 -11.25 -15.85
C ILE A 32 4.73 -10.42 -17.04
N SER A 33 4.20 -9.21 -17.19
CA SER A 33 4.61 -8.28 -18.24
C SER A 33 4.27 -6.84 -17.84
N PRO A 34 5.06 -5.82 -18.22
CA PRO A 34 6.37 -5.93 -18.87
C PRO A 34 7.40 -6.62 -17.96
N ASN A 35 8.45 -7.18 -18.56
CA ASN A 35 9.58 -7.71 -17.80
C ASN A 35 10.35 -6.57 -17.13
N ASP A 36 11.09 -6.88 -16.07
CA ASP A 36 11.97 -5.90 -15.44
C ASP A 36 12.97 -5.31 -16.45
N GLY A 37 13.02 -3.97 -16.52
CA GLY A 37 13.83 -3.22 -17.48
C GLY A 37 13.30 -3.17 -18.93
N GLU A 38 12.16 -3.78 -19.25
CA GLU A 38 11.60 -3.77 -20.60
C GLU A 38 11.13 -2.36 -21.02
N THR A 39 11.56 -1.92 -22.19
CA THR A 39 11.05 -0.68 -22.80
C THR A 39 9.78 -0.95 -23.58
N VAL A 40 8.70 -0.24 -23.25
CA VAL A 40 7.38 -0.39 -23.86
C VAL A 40 6.93 0.89 -24.57
N THR A 41 6.06 0.77 -25.56
CA THR A 41 5.39 1.91 -26.22
C THR A 41 3.94 2.00 -25.75
N SER A 42 3.46 3.23 -25.50
CA SER A 42 2.08 3.45 -25.07
C SER A 42 1.09 3.28 -26.25
N PRO A 43 -0.09 2.66 -26.02
CA PRO A 43 -0.51 1.99 -24.79
C PRO A 43 0.09 0.60 -24.65
N PHE A 44 0.41 0.19 -23.43
CA PHE A 44 0.84 -1.17 -23.10
C PHE A 44 0.00 -1.76 -21.97
N LYS A 45 0.07 -3.08 -21.82
CA LYS A 45 -0.66 -3.82 -20.79
C LYS A 45 0.31 -4.27 -19.71
N VAL A 46 -0.08 -4.07 -18.45
CA VAL A 46 0.56 -4.69 -17.29
C VAL A 46 -0.24 -5.94 -16.92
N GLN A 47 0.45 -7.07 -16.79
CA GLN A 47 -0.10 -8.34 -16.31
C GLN A 47 0.70 -8.74 -15.08
N PHE A 48 0.01 -9.03 -14.00
CA PHE A 48 0.59 -9.35 -12.70
C PHE A 48 -0.33 -10.31 -11.97
N GLY A 49 0.18 -10.94 -10.92
CA GLY A 49 -0.58 -11.95 -10.21
C GLY A 49 -0.12 -12.13 -8.76
N LEU A 50 -0.80 -13.08 -8.13
CA LEU A 50 -0.58 -13.54 -6.78
C LEU A 50 -0.60 -15.06 -6.77
N LYS A 51 0.24 -15.63 -5.91
CA LYS A 51 0.29 -17.05 -5.62
C LYS A 51 0.23 -17.24 -4.11
N GLY A 52 -0.40 -18.32 -3.66
CA GLY A 52 -0.40 -18.72 -2.25
C GLY A 52 -1.26 -17.84 -1.31
N MET A 53 -2.11 -16.97 -1.85
CA MET A 53 -3.00 -16.09 -1.08
C MET A 53 -4.22 -15.71 -1.94
N GLY A 54 -5.34 -15.37 -1.30
CA GLY A 54 -6.55 -14.85 -1.95
C GLY A 54 -6.59 -13.33 -2.05
N VAL A 55 -7.59 -12.82 -2.79
CA VAL A 55 -7.88 -11.39 -2.91
C VAL A 55 -9.25 -11.08 -2.30
N ALA A 56 -9.31 -10.09 -1.39
CA ALA A 56 -10.51 -9.59 -0.74
C ALA A 56 -10.48 -8.05 -0.65
N PRO A 57 -11.65 -7.38 -0.55
CA PRO A 57 -11.71 -5.93 -0.39
C PRO A 57 -10.90 -5.42 0.81
N ALA A 58 -10.31 -4.23 0.65
CA ALA A 58 -9.56 -3.58 1.72
C ALA A 58 -10.44 -3.37 2.97
N GLY A 59 -9.91 -3.76 4.14
CA GLY A 59 -10.59 -3.63 5.43
C GLY A 59 -11.54 -4.78 5.78
N VAL A 60 -11.68 -5.79 4.90
CA VAL A 60 -12.42 -7.02 5.23
C VAL A 60 -11.44 -8.05 5.78
N ASP A 61 -11.72 -8.54 6.99
CA ASP A 61 -10.93 -9.57 7.63
C ASP A 61 -11.33 -10.96 7.10
N VAL A 62 -10.69 -11.37 6.00
CA VAL A 62 -10.77 -12.72 5.47
C VAL A 62 -9.39 -13.38 5.60
N PRO A 63 -9.28 -14.55 6.27
CA PRO A 63 -8.01 -15.23 6.44
C PRO A 63 -7.28 -15.46 5.11
N GLU A 64 -5.95 -15.30 5.13
CA GLU A 64 -5.09 -15.60 3.98
C GLU A 64 -5.46 -14.82 2.71
N THR A 65 -5.99 -13.61 2.87
CA THR A 65 -6.30 -12.70 1.77
C THR A 65 -5.71 -11.31 1.96
N GLY A 66 -5.61 -10.57 0.87
CA GLY A 66 -5.30 -9.15 0.86
C GLY A 66 -5.90 -8.47 -0.36
N HIS A 67 -5.39 -7.30 -0.71
CA HIS A 67 -5.77 -6.60 -1.93
C HIS A 67 -4.53 -6.15 -2.69
N HIS A 68 -4.67 -5.92 -3.98
CA HIS A 68 -3.54 -5.62 -4.85
C HIS A 68 -3.36 -4.14 -5.08
N HIS A 69 -2.09 -3.73 -5.11
CA HIS A 69 -1.68 -2.40 -5.55
C HIS A 69 -0.66 -2.52 -6.67
N LEU A 70 -0.80 -1.67 -7.68
CA LEU A 70 0.26 -1.40 -8.65
C LEU A 70 0.76 0.01 -8.43
N LEU A 71 2.04 0.13 -8.09
CA LEU A 71 2.74 1.39 -7.87
C LEU A 71 3.46 1.77 -9.16
N ILE A 72 3.15 2.94 -9.71
CA ILE A 72 3.66 3.44 -10.99
C ILE A 72 4.43 4.73 -10.69
N ASP A 73 5.71 4.79 -11.06
CA ASP A 73 6.58 5.97 -10.86
C ASP A 73 6.61 6.52 -9.41
N VAL A 74 6.40 5.64 -8.42
CA VAL A 74 6.51 5.99 -7.00
C VAL A 74 7.98 5.96 -6.60
N LYS A 75 8.53 7.11 -6.20
CA LYS A 75 9.96 7.26 -5.85
C LYS A 75 10.32 6.59 -4.52
N ASP A 76 9.48 6.79 -3.52
CA ASP A 76 9.72 6.30 -2.16
C ASP A 76 8.83 5.11 -1.88
N GLN A 77 9.41 4.02 -1.39
CA GLN A 77 8.62 2.87 -0.98
C GLN A 77 7.68 3.28 0.16
N PRO A 78 6.35 3.14 -0.01
CA PRO A 78 5.43 3.50 1.05
C PRO A 78 5.59 2.58 2.26
N ALA A 79 5.30 3.12 3.45
CA ALA A 79 5.28 2.32 4.67
C ALA A 79 4.26 1.20 4.53
N ALA A 80 4.69 -0.05 4.75
CA ALA A 80 3.85 -1.22 4.52
C ALA A 80 2.62 -1.24 5.46
N ASN A 81 2.76 -0.69 6.66
CA ASN A 81 1.74 -0.69 7.72
C ASN A 81 0.82 0.54 7.70
N MET A 82 0.86 1.33 6.63
CA MET A 82 0.03 2.51 6.45
C MET A 82 -0.86 2.38 5.20
N PRO A 83 -2.07 2.95 5.20
CA PRO A 83 -2.90 3.01 4.01
C PRO A 83 -2.16 3.73 2.87
N LEU A 84 -2.25 3.18 1.66
CA LEU A 84 -1.74 3.86 0.48
C LEU A 84 -2.71 4.96 0.04
N PRO A 85 -2.23 6.17 -0.26
CA PRO A 85 -3.09 7.23 -0.77
C PRO A 85 -3.60 6.87 -2.18
N VAL A 86 -4.85 7.21 -2.47
CA VAL A 86 -5.39 7.09 -3.83
C VAL A 86 -4.76 8.16 -4.70
N SER A 87 -4.14 7.75 -5.81
CA SER A 87 -3.57 8.64 -6.81
C SER A 87 -3.52 7.94 -8.18
N ASP A 88 -3.18 8.68 -9.23
CA ASP A 88 -2.98 8.10 -10.58
C ASP A 88 -1.80 7.10 -10.61
N ASN A 89 -0.84 7.29 -9.71
CA ASN A 89 0.36 6.48 -9.56
C ASN A 89 0.15 5.23 -8.68
N ILE A 90 -0.95 5.16 -7.91
CA ILE A 90 -1.24 4.01 -7.04
C ILE A 90 -2.60 3.43 -7.41
N ARG A 91 -2.55 2.37 -8.22
CA ARG A 91 -3.75 1.70 -8.73
C ARG A 91 -4.13 0.55 -7.80
N HIS A 92 -5.38 0.55 -7.34
CA HIS A 92 -5.91 -0.43 -6.39
C HIS A 92 -6.78 -1.46 -7.12
N PHE A 93 -6.62 -2.74 -6.80
CA PHE A 93 -7.33 -3.87 -7.40
C PHE A 93 -7.89 -4.81 -6.33
N GLY A 94 -9.04 -5.44 -6.62
CA GLY A 94 -9.73 -6.31 -5.66
C GLY A 94 -10.52 -5.55 -4.60
N LYS A 95 -11.10 -4.39 -4.97
CA LYS A 95 -12.06 -3.65 -4.14
C LYS A 95 -13.40 -4.35 -4.07
#